data_AF-A0A2J0UCJ5-F1
#
_entry.id   AF-A0A2J0UCJ5-F1
#
_cell.length_a   1.000
_cell.length_b   1.000
_cell.length_c   1.000
_cell.angle_alpha   90.00
_cell.angle_beta   90.00
_cell.angle_gamma   90.00
#
_symmetry.space_group_name_H-M   'P 1'
#
loop_
_entity.id
_entity.type
_entity.pdbx_description
1 polymer ?
#
loop_
_entity_poly.entity_id
_entity_poly.type
_entity_poly.pdbx_seq_one_letter_code
_entity_poly.pdbx_strand_id
1 'polypeptide(L)'
;MADQTHDVPQTLIKLEQLRIRSDLHRAARDALNERRKDLRAHRREIEEQMRVEAKSFSGPQPAIGSAPMRGYDAGVRQGGSISFSSTASTLTLDEHREKRLAVLERHLAAVDAVAAVVEAALAETERTSGDVSAFLAAESHLQKMLADWGLSS
;
A
#
# COMPACT_ATOMS: atom_id res chain seq x y z
N MET A 1 -14.94 -34.53 50.01
CA MET A 1 -14.59 -34.76 48.59
C MET A 1 -13.56 -33.72 48.24
N ALA A 2 -12.30 -34.13 48.03
CA ALA A 2 -11.21 -33.21 47.77
C ALA A 2 -11.32 -32.72 46.32
N ASP A 3 -11.43 -31.40 46.17
CA ASP A 3 -11.43 -30.69 44.90
C ASP A 3 -10.04 -30.88 44.28
N GLN A 4 -9.91 -31.86 43.38
CA GLN A 4 -8.66 -32.11 42.65
C GLN A 4 -8.50 -31.01 41.60
N THR A 5 -8.04 -29.85 42.04
CA THR A 5 -7.45 -28.84 41.17
C THR A 5 -6.23 -29.48 40.52
N HIS A 6 -6.40 -29.96 39.29
CA HIS A 6 -5.31 -30.49 38.48
C HIS A 6 -4.41 -29.31 38.13
N ASP A 7 -3.30 -29.18 38.87
CA ASP A 7 -2.31 -28.14 38.61
C ASP A 7 -1.69 -28.40 37.23
N VAL A 8 -1.86 -27.46 36.30
CA VAL A 8 -1.38 -27.62 34.93
C VAL A 8 0.15 -27.57 34.95
N PRO A 9 0.86 -28.58 34.40
CA PRO A 9 2.31 -28.58 34.35
C PRO A 9 2.85 -27.29 33.71
N GLN A 10 3.81 -26.63 34.38
CA GLN A 10 4.43 -25.40 33.88
C GLN A 10 5.04 -25.55 32.47
N THR A 11 5.43 -26.76 32.09
CA THR A 11 5.93 -27.08 30.75
C THR A 11 4.87 -26.93 29.67
N LEU A 12 3.62 -27.31 29.94
CA LEU A 12 2.49 -27.10 29.02
C LEU A 12 2.16 -25.63 28.88
N ILE A 13 2.21 -24.87 29.98
CA ILE A 13 2.02 -23.40 29.95
C ILE A 13 3.07 -22.74 29.06
N LYS A 14 4.35 -23.13 29.19
CA LYS A 14 5.44 -22.62 28.34
C LYS A 14 5.26 -23.00 26.87
N LEU A 15 4.80 -24.23 26.59
CA LEU A 15 4.53 -24.68 25.22
C LEU A 15 3.41 -23.85 24.57
N GLU A 16 2.31 -23.60 25.27
CA GLU A 16 1.23 -22.75 24.76
C GLU A 16 1.68 -21.30 24.54
N GLN A 17 2.52 -20.76 25.42
CA GLN A 17 3.12 -19.43 25.21
C GLN A 17 3.98 -19.40 23.94
N LEU A 18 4.79 -20.43 23.69
CA LEU A 18 5.59 -20.55 22.47
C LEU A 18 4.71 -20.69 21.23
N ARG A 19 3.63 -21.48 21.31
CA ARG A 19 2.65 -21.63 20.23
C ARG A 19 2.03 -20.29 19.85
N ILE A 20 1.49 -19.57 20.84
CA ILE A 20 0.85 -18.26 20.62
C ILE A 20 1.84 -17.30 19.96
N ARG A 21 3.08 -17.24 20.43
CA ARG A 21 4.11 -16.38 19.82
C ARG A 21 4.47 -16.80 18.41
N SER A 22 4.56 -18.10 18.14
CA SER A 22 4.80 -18.65 16.81
C SER A 22 3.68 -18.27 15.83
N ASP A 23 2.42 -18.41 16.25
CA ASP A 23 1.24 -18.04 15.46
C ASP A 23 1.20 -16.54 15.18
N LEU A 24 1.49 -15.71 16.20
CA LEU A 24 1.60 -14.25 16.03
C LEU A 24 2.73 -13.86 15.07
N HIS A 25 3.88 -14.53 15.15
CA HIS A 25 5.00 -14.33 14.23
C HIS A 25 4.59 -14.61 12.79
N ARG A 26 3.90 -15.74 12.56
CA ARG A 26 3.42 -16.13 11.24
C ARG A 26 2.41 -15.12 10.70
N ALA A 27 1.41 -14.75 11.51
CA ALA A 27 0.40 -13.76 11.14
C ALA A 27 1.02 -12.40 10.80
N ALA A 28 2.00 -11.94 11.60
CA ALA A 28 2.71 -10.70 11.35
C ALA A 28 3.51 -10.75 10.03
N ARG A 29 4.22 -11.85 9.77
CA ARG A 29 4.96 -12.05 8.52
C ARG A 29 4.04 -12.06 7.31
N ASP A 30 2.90 -12.75 7.39
CA ASP A 30 1.92 -12.82 6.30
C ASP A 30 1.33 -11.43 6.03
N ALA A 31 0.93 -10.68 7.07
CA ALA A 31 0.43 -9.32 6.93
C ALA A 31 1.46 -8.36 6.31
N LEU A 32 2.72 -8.43 6.73
CA LEU A 32 3.80 -7.63 6.15
C LEU A 32 4.07 -7.99 4.68
N ASN A 33 3.97 -9.28 4.33
CA ASN A 33 4.11 -9.73 2.96
C ASN A 33 2.99 -9.23 2.04
N GLU A 34 1.74 -9.27 2.50
CA GLU A 34 0.61 -8.68 1.76
C GLU A 34 0.79 -7.17 1.61
N ARG A 35 1.14 -6.47 2.69
CA ARG A 35 1.40 -5.03 2.63
C ARG A 35 2.51 -4.68 1.64
N ARG A 36 3.56 -5.50 1.56
CA ARG A 36 4.63 -5.34 0.57
C ARG A 36 4.12 -5.51 -0.86
N LYS A 37 3.24 -6.49 -1.13
CA LYS A 37 2.62 -6.67 -2.45
C LYS A 37 1.79 -5.46 -2.83
N ASP A 38 0.97 -4.96 -1.91
CA ASP A 38 0.12 -3.78 -2.12
C ASP A 38 0.97 -2.54 -2.43
N LEU A 39 2.03 -2.30 -1.66
CA LEU A 39 2.94 -1.18 -1.90
C LEU A 39 3.62 -1.28 -3.29
N ARG A 40 4.01 -2.48 -3.72
CA ARG A 40 4.54 -2.70 -5.08
C ARG A 40 3.50 -2.50 -6.17
N ALA A 41 2.22 -2.77 -5.90
CA ALA A 41 1.14 -2.48 -6.82
C ALA A 41 0.91 -0.96 -6.93
N HIS A 42 0.79 -0.27 -5.79
CA HIS A 42 0.64 1.19 -5.76
C HIS A 42 1.81 1.92 -6.40
N ARG A 43 3.04 1.48 -6.15
CA ARG A 43 4.24 2.04 -6.79
C ARG A 43 4.14 2.00 -8.32
N ARG A 44 3.76 0.84 -8.87
CA ARG A 44 3.57 0.66 -10.33
C ARG A 44 2.45 1.52 -10.88
N GLU A 45 1.35 1.67 -10.13
CA GLU A 45 0.24 2.54 -10.51
C GLU A 45 0.69 4.01 -10.59
N ILE A 46 1.43 4.50 -9.60
CA ILE A 46 1.97 5.87 -9.60
C ILE A 46 2.96 6.05 -10.76
N GLU A 47 3.85 5.10 -11.00
CA GLU A 47 4.79 5.16 -12.14
C GLU A 47 4.06 5.21 -13.49
N GLU A 48 2.97 4.46 -13.65
CA GLU A 48 2.15 4.52 -14.87
C GLU A 48 1.42 5.86 -14.97
N GLN A 49 0.87 6.39 -13.88
CA GLN A 49 0.27 7.73 -13.87
C GLN A 49 1.30 8.80 -14.25
N MET A 50 2.53 8.74 -13.72
CA MET A 50 3.62 9.64 -14.10
C MET A 50 3.94 9.52 -15.58
N ARG A 51 4.00 8.29 -16.12
CA ARG A 51 4.24 8.04 -17.54
C ARG A 51 3.11 8.56 -18.43
N VAL A 52 1.86 8.44 -18.00
CA VAL A 52 0.69 8.99 -18.70
C VAL A 52 0.75 10.51 -18.70
N GLU A 53 0.94 11.14 -17.53
CA GLU A 53 1.08 12.60 -17.40
C GLU A 53 2.27 13.14 -18.19
N ALA A 54 3.37 12.39 -18.27
CA ALA A 54 4.52 12.74 -19.09
C ALA A 54 4.26 12.62 -20.61
N LYS A 55 3.26 11.84 -21.03
CA LYS A 55 2.88 11.65 -22.44
C LYS A 55 1.68 12.48 -22.85
N SER A 56 0.93 13.06 -21.91
CA SER A 56 -0.14 14.01 -22.16
C SER A 56 0.34 15.14 -23.08
N PHE A 57 -0.36 15.33 -24.20
CA PHE A 57 -0.07 16.31 -25.25
C PHE A 57 0.18 17.70 -24.67
N SER A 58 1.38 18.23 -24.88
CA SER A 58 1.74 19.64 -24.66
C SER A 58 1.52 20.37 -25.98
N GLY A 59 0.48 21.19 -26.01
CA GLY A 59 0.19 22.09 -27.10
C GLY A 59 -0.70 23.20 -26.56
N PRO A 60 -0.73 24.38 -27.20
CA PRO A 60 -1.70 25.40 -26.86
C PRO A 60 -3.07 24.73 -26.88
N GLN A 61 -3.86 24.89 -25.81
CA GLN A 61 -5.29 24.65 -25.90
C GLN A 61 -5.73 25.33 -27.20
N PRO A 62 -6.35 24.62 -28.16
CA PRO A 62 -6.84 25.29 -29.35
C PRO A 62 -7.77 26.36 -28.81
N ALA A 63 -7.36 27.63 -28.95
CA ALA A 63 -8.28 28.71 -28.89
C ALA A 63 -9.35 28.28 -29.87
N ILE A 64 -10.54 27.96 -29.37
CA ILE A 64 -11.72 27.78 -30.20
C ILE A 64 -11.89 29.17 -30.80
N GLY A 65 -11.16 29.40 -31.90
CA GLY A 65 -11.30 30.56 -32.73
C GLY A 65 -12.71 30.43 -33.22
N SER A 66 -13.61 31.19 -32.59
CA SER A 66 -14.90 31.54 -33.14
C SER A 66 -14.59 32.18 -34.49
N ALA A 67 -14.48 31.34 -35.52
CA ALA A 67 -14.45 31.78 -36.88
C ALA A 67 -15.69 32.66 -37.06
N PRO A 68 -15.58 33.93 -37.48
CA PRO A 68 -16.76 34.71 -37.78
C PRO A 68 -17.42 34.01 -38.96
N MET A 69 -18.57 33.38 -38.69
CA MET A 69 -19.44 32.85 -39.73
C MET A 69 -19.84 34.03 -40.60
N ARG A 70 -19.19 34.11 -41.76
CA ARG A 70 -19.36 35.18 -42.73
C ARG A 70 -20.77 35.09 -43.29
N GLY A 71 -21.58 36.08 -42.96
CA GLY A 71 -22.85 36.37 -43.61
C GLY A 71 -24.05 36.01 -42.75
N TYR A 72 -24.47 36.95 -41.89
CA TYR A 72 -25.87 37.35 -41.76
C TYR A 72 -25.88 38.79 -41.25
N ASP A 73 -26.26 39.69 -42.15
CA ASP A 73 -26.55 41.09 -41.86
C ASP A 73 -27.90 41.15 -41.14
N ALA A 74 -27.90 41.49 -39.85
CA ALA A 74 -29.09 41.91 -39.13
C ALA A 74 -28.73 42.66 -37.84
N GLY A 75 -28.68 43.98 -37.93
CA GLY A 75 -29.22 44.86 -36.89
C GLY A 75 -28.45 44.99 -35.57
N VAL A 76 -27.61 46.02 -35.51
CA VAL A 76 -27.29 46.88 -34.35
C VAL A 76 -27.94 46.48 -33.00
N ARG A 77 -27.14 45.96 -32.06
CA ARG A 77 -27.17 46.38 -30.63
C ARG A 77 -25.76 46.30 -30.02
N GLN A 78 -25.16 47.47 -29.92
CA GLN A 78 -24.06 47.79 -29.02
C GLN A 78 -24.57 47.61 -27.58
N GLY A 79 -23.91 46.76 -26.78
CA GLY A 79 -24.30 46.54 -25.39
C GLY A 79 -23.55 45.41 -24.71
N GLY A 80 -22.25 45.62 -24.48
CA GLY A 80 -21.45 44.89 -23.49
C GLY A 80 -21.21 43.41 -23.77
N SER A 81 -20.16 43.08 -24.53
CA SER A 81 -19.56 41.76 -24.35
C SER A 81 -18.98 41.72 -22.94
N ILE A 82 -19.67 41.05 -22.03
CA ILE A 82 -19.04 40.54 -20.82
C ILE A 82 -18.05 39.50 -21.35
N SER A 83 -16.81 39.94 -21.52
CA SER A 83 -15.67 39.06 -21.65
C SER A 83 -15.65 38.29 -20.32
N PHE A 84 -16.19 37.08 -20.31
CA PHE A 84 -15.82 36.11 -19.29
C PHE A 84 -14.37 35.71 -19.59
N SER A 85 -13.45 36.64 -19.33
CA SER A 85 -12.08 36.29 -18.99
C SER A 85 -12.21 35.54 -17.67
N SER A 86 -12.44 34.23 -17.77
CA SER A 86 -12.25 33.33 -16.66
C SER A 86 -10.82 33.53 -16.17
N THR A 87 -10.67 34.38 -15.15
CA THR A 87 -9.45 34.50 -14.35
C THR A 87 -9.23 33.25 -13.50
N ALA A 88 -10.05 32.20 -13.68
CA ALA A 88 -9.81 30.90 -13.10
C ALA A 88 -8.73 30.17 -13.91
N SER A 89 -7.52 30.18 -13.32
CA SER A 89 -6.38 29.31 -13.62
C SER A 89 -5.54 29.69 -14.84
N THR A 90 -4.77 30.78 -14.72
CA THR A 90 -3.59 31.08 -15.57
C THR A 90 -2.41 30.15 -15.24
N LEU A 91 -2.64 28.86 -15.16
CA LEU A 91 -1.56 27.88 -15.31
C LEU A 91 -1.63 27.42 -16.75
N THR A 92 -0.53 27.61 -17.48
CA THR A 92 -0.38 26.95 -18.78
C THR A 92 -0.53 25.44 -18.57
N LEU A 93 -0.98 24.72 -19.61
CA LEU A 93 -1.17 23.27 -19.53
C LEU A 93 0.11 22.55 -19.04
N ASP A 94 1.26 23.13 -19.38
CA ASP A 94 2.59 22.70 -18.95
C ASP A 94 2.82 22.92 -17.45
N GLU A 95 2.49 24.09 -16.90
CA GLU A 95 2.62 24.34 -15.45
C GLU A 95 1.68 23.47 -14.61
N HIS A 96 0.48 23.15 -15.12
CA HIS A 96 -0.43 22.21 -14.47
C HIS A 96 0.15 20.79 -14.46
N ARG A 97 0.77 20.37 -15.57
CA ARG A 97 1.44 19.08 -15.70
C ARG A 97 2.65 18.96 -14.78
N GLU A 98 3.52 19.97 -14.73
CA GLU A 98 4.68 19.99 -13.83
C GLU A 98 4.26 19.87 -12.37
N LYS A 99 3.23 20.60 -11.95
CA LYS A 99 2.67 20.49 -10.59
C LYS A 99 2.16 19.09 -10.30
N ARG A 100 1.47 18.47 -11.25
CA ARG A 100 0.93 17.11 -11.09
C ARG A 100 2.03 16.06 -11.02
N LEU A 101 3.07 16.19 -11.84
CA LEU A 101 4.26 15.32 -11.76
C LEU A 101 4.96 15.46 -10.42
N ALA A 102 5.18 16.68 -9.93
CA ALA A 102 5.79 16.91 -8.62
C ALA A 102 4.98 16.30 -7.46
N VAL A 103 3.65 16.29 -7.56
CA VAL A 103 2.78 15.61 -6.59
C VAL A 103 2.98 14.09 -6.67
N LEU A 104 2.97 13.52 -7.88
CA LEU A 104 3.17 12.08 -8.08
C LEU A 104 4.55 11.62 -7.61
N GLU A 105 5.60 12.40 -7.83
CA GLU A 105 6.96 12.14 -7.33
C GLU A 105 7.02 12.11 -5.80
N ARG A 106 6.36 13.05 -5.13
CA ARG A 106 6.25 13.05 -3.66
C ARG A 106 5.47 11.85 -3.14
N HIS A 107 4.39 11.48 -3.84
CA HIS A 107 3.61 10.28 -3.50
C HIS A 107 4.44 9.01 -3.67
N LEU A 108 5.23 8.91 -4.75
CA LEU A 108 6.14 7.79 -4.97
C LEU A 108 7.17 7.69 -3.83
N ALA A 109 7.81 8.80 -3.47
CA ALA A 109 8.77 8.85 -2.37
C ALA A 109 8.14 8.44 -1.02
N ALA A 110 6.89 8.82 -0.75
CA ALA A 110 6.17 8.39 0.44
C ALA A 110 5.90 6.88 0.43
N VAL A 111 5.50 6.31 -0.71
CA VAL A 111 5.30 4.85 -0.87
C VAL A 111 6.62 4.10 -0.67
N ASP A 112 7.72 4.59 -1.24
CA ASP A 112 9.05 4.00 -1.08
C ASP A 112 9.54 4.05 0.37
N ALA A 113 9.28 5.14 1.11
CA ALA A 113 9.60 5.24 2.53
C ALA A 113 8.83 4.20 3.37
N VAL A 114 7.53 4.01 3.11
CA VAL A 114 6.74 2.97 3.78
C VAL A 114 7.23 1.57 3.39
N ALA A 115 7.59 1.36 2.13
CA ALA A 115 8.14 0.08 1.69
C ALA A 115 9.45 -0.25 2.41
N ALA A 116 10.33 0.72 2.62
CA ALA A 116 11.57 0.54 3.39
C ALA A 116 11.29 0.10 4.85
N VAL A 117 10.28 0.70 5.49
CA VAL A 117 9.85 0.31 6.85
C VAL A 117 9.32 -1.13 6.88
N VAL A 118 8.52 -1.53 5.87
CA VAL A 118 7.98 -2.90 5.78
C VAL A 118 9.09 -3.92 5.55
N GLU A 119 10.06 -3.64 4.68
CA GLU A 119 11.20 -4.54 4.46
C GLU A 119 12.09 -4.63 5.71
N ALA A 120 12.29 -3.53 6.44
CA ALA A 120 13.01 -3.56 7.71
C ALA A 120 12.26 -4.39 8.77
N ALA A 121 10.94 -4.24 8.85
CA ALA A 121 10.10 -5.05 9.75
C ALA A 121 10.14 -6.54 9.38
N LEU A 122 10.08 -6.89 8.09
CA LEU A 122 10.24 -8.27 7.62
C LEU A 122 11.60 -8.85 8.03
N ALA A 123 12.68 -8.13 7.77
CA ALA A 123 14.02 -8.56 8.16
C ALA A 123 14.14 -8.79 9.68
N GLU A 124 13.49 -7.95 10.48
CA GLU A 124 13.47 -8.11 11.93
C GLU A 124 12.64 -9.33 12.38
N THR A 125 11.48 -9.56 11.77
CA THR A 125 10.68 -10.78 12.04
C THR A 125 11.43 -12.06 11.70
N GLU A 126 12.32 -12.03 10.71
CA GLU A 126 13.17 -13.18 10.35
C GLU A 126 14.28 -13.40 11.38
N ARG A 127 14.92 -12.32 11.88
CA ARG A 127 15.93 -12.40 12.96
C ARG A 127 15.35 -12.92 14.27
N THR A 128 14.11 -12.55 14.57
CA THR A 128 13.44 -12.87 15.84
C THR A 128 12.64 -14.19 15.79
N SER A 129 12.76 -14.96 14.71
CA SER A 129 12.06 -16.24 14.49
C SER A 129 12.42 -17.37 15.50
N GLY A 130 13.28 -17.10 16.47
CA GLY A 130 13.72 -18.05 17.50
C GLY A 130 12.56 -18.73 18.22
N ASP A 131 11.50 -18.01 18.58
CA ASP A 131 10.33 -18.57 19.27
C ASP A 131 9.54 -19.56 18.38
N VAL A 132 9.48 -19.32 17.06
CA VAL A 132 8.91 -20.26 16.08
C VAL A 132 9.73 -21.53 16.03
N SER A 133 11.06 -21.40 15.93
CA SER A 133 11.96 -22.57 15.87
C SER A 133 11.92 -23.40 17.16
N ALA A 134 11.83 -22.74 18.32
CA ALA A 134 11.72 -23.38 19.62
C ALA A 134 10.37 -24.12 19.76
N PHE A 135 9.27 -23.52 19.30
CA PHE A 135 7.97 -24.18 19.27
C PHE A 135 7.99 -25.44 18.38
N LEU A 136 8.48 -25.34 17.15
CA LEU A 136 8.53 -26.46 16.21
C LEU A 136 9.42 -27.61 16.73
N ALA A 137 10.55 -27.29 17.36
CA ALA A 137 11.41 -28.29 17.99
C ALA A 137 10.70 -29.00 19.16
N ALA A 138 9.99 -28.25 20.00
CA ALA A 138 9.21 -28.81 21.11
C ALA A 138 8.05 -29.67 20.61
N GLU A 139 7.32 -29.22 19.59
CA GLU A 139 6.23 -29.96 18.94
C GLU A 139 6.74 -31.27 18.32
N SER A 140 7.83 -31.22 17.55
CA SER A 140 8.45 -32.40 16.94
C SER A 140 8.92 -33.40 18.00
N HIS A 141 9.50 -32.92 19.09
CA HIS A 141 9.89 -33.78 20.21
C HIS A 141 8.68 -34.46 20.87
N LEU A 142 7.58 -33.74 21.09
CA LEU A 142 6.34 -34.31 21.64
C LEU A 142 5.73 -35.36 20.71
N GLN A 143 5.65 -35.07 19.41
CA GLN A 143 5.17 -36.03 18.41
C GLN A 143 6.00 -37.31 18.42
N LYS A 144 7.34 -37.17 18.49
CA LYS A 144 8.24 -38.32 18.59
C LYS A 144 7.98 -39.14 19.87
N MET A 145 7.86 -38.49 21.03
CA MET A 145 7.57 -39.21 22.28
C MET A 145 6.23 -39.95 22.22
N LEU A 146 5.20 -39.33 21.64
CA LEU A 146 3.89 -39.97 21.47
C LEU A 146 3.98 -41.20 20.55
N ALA A 147 4.77 -41.12 19.48
CA ALA A 147 5.02 -42.24 18.59
C ALA A 147 5.82 -43.37 19.29
N ASP A 148 6.85 -43.01 20.06
CA ASP A 148 7.67 -43.95 20.84
C ASP A 148 6.83 -44.70 21.90
N TRP A 149 5.76 -44.06 22.41
CA TRP A 149 4.79 -44.67 23.33
C TRP A 149 3.64 -45.42 22.63
N GLY A 150 3.59 -45.42 21.29
CA GLY A 150 2.51 -46.04 20.51
C GLY A 150 1.17 -45.32 20.65
N LEU A 151 1.18 -44.05 21.07
CA LEU A 151 0.00 -43.22 21.28
C LEU A 151 -0.34 -42.31 20.11
N SER A 152 0.54 -42.21 19.12
CA SER A 152 0.24 -41.58 17.82
C SER A 152 0.48 -42.57 16.69
N SER A 153 -0.50 -42.70 15.79
CA SER A 153 -0.48 -43.51 14.57
C SER A 153 0.17 -42.79 13.39
#